data_AF-A0A6S5CE95-F1
#
_entry.id   AF-A0A6S5CE95-F1
#
_cell.length_a   1.000
_cell.length_b   1.000
_cell.length_c   1.000
_cell.angle_alpha   90.00
_cell.angle_beta   90.00
_cell.angle_gamma   90.00
#
_symmetry.space_group_name_H-M   'P 1'
#
loop_
_entity.id
_entity.type
_entity.pdbx_description
1 polymer ?
#
loop_
_entity_poly.entity_id
_entity_poly.type
_entity_poly.pdbx_seq_one_letter_code
_entity_poly.pdbx_strand_id
1 'polypeptide(L)'
;MKTAGVFDALVSTGARLEDACWLEPGLGVASWRNCYDQTRYHKPGHHTLSVYLQGGEQTERLDGPGGHGGTGKVCIMPDHHRSE
;
A
#
# COMPACT_ATOMS: atom_id res chain seq x y z
N MET A 1 -10.98 -15.15 -10.97
CA MET A 1 -9.58 -14.86 -10.58
C MET A 1 -9.63 -14.22 -9.21
N LYS A 2 -8.93 -14.76 -8.20
CA LYS A 2 -8.92 -14.11 -6.87
C LYS A 2 -8.24 -12.75 -7.02
N THR A 3 -8.86 -11.71 -6.49
CA THR A 3 -8.23 -10.41 -6.41
C THR A 3 -7.10 -10.46 -5.40
N ALA A 4 -5.90 -10.02 -5.80
CA ALA A 4 -4.76 -9.92 -4.91
C ALA A 4 -5.01 -8.81 -3.87
N GLY A 5 -4.76 -9.08 -2.59
CA GLY A 5 -4.75 -8.05 -1.56
C GLY A 5 -3.59 -7.08 -1.77
N VAL A 6 -3.52 -5.99 -0.99
CA VAL A 6 -2.39 -5.04 -1.09
C VAL A 6 -1.05 -5.72 -0.80
N PHE A 7 -1.03 -6.65 0.17
CA PHE A 7 0.17 -7.43 0.48
C PHE A 7 0.64 -8.24 -0.72
N ASP A 8 -0.24 -9.03 -1.33
CA ASP A 8 0.09 -9.86 -2.51
C ASP A 8 0.52 -8.99 -3.70
N ALA A 9 -0.13 -7.83 -3.89
CA ALA A 9 0.24 -6.88 -4.92
C ALA A 9 1.66 -6.34 -4.71
N LEU A 10 2.03 -5.95 -3.49
CA LEU A 10 3.38 -5.48 -3.17
C LEU A 10 4.42 -6.60 -3.26
N VAL A 11 4.08 -7.84 -2.88
CA VAL A 11 4.96 -9.01 -3.11
C VAL A 11 5.26 -9.20 -4.59
N SER A 12 4.33 -8.82 -5.48
CA SER A 12 4.49 -8.97 -6.93
C SER A 12 5.24 -7.83 -7.62
N THR A 13 5.70 -6.82 -6.88
CA THR A 13 6.51 -5.70 -7.40
C THR A 13 7.98 -5.81 -6.98
N GLY A 14 8.80 -4.79 -7.25
CA GLY A 14 10.15 -4.65 -6.71
C GLY A 14 10.21 -4.18 -5.24
N ALA A 15 9.06 -3.99 -4.58
CA ALA A 15 9.01 -3.56 -3.19
C ALA A 15 9.60 -4.65 -2.28
N ARG A 16 10.48 -4.24 -1.37
CA ARG A 16 11.11 -5.14 -0.41
C ARG A 16 10.30 -5.18 0.88
N LEU A 17 9.86 -6.37 1.26
CA LEU A 17 9.29 -6.62 2.58
C LEU A 17 10.41 -6.60 3.63
N GLU A 18 10.30 -5.73 4.62
CA GLU A 18 11.25 -5.64 5.74
C GLU A 18 10.80 -6.49 6.93
N ASP A 19 9.50 -6.46 7.23
CA ASP A 19 8.89 -7.25 8.31
C ASP A 19 7.37 -7.38 8.09
N ALA A 20 6.76 -8.43 8.65
CA ALA A 20 5.31 -8.60 8.65
C ALA A 20 4.85 -9.47 9.82
N CYS A 21 3.69 -9.14 10.37
CA CYS A 21 3.01 -9.98 11.35
C CYS A 21 1.49 -9.92 11.22
N TRP A 22 0.84 -11.00 11.60
CA TRP A 22 -0.59 -11.03 11.84
C TRP A 22 -0.84 -10.68 13.30
N LEU A 23 -1.76 -9.74 13.56
CA LEU A 23 -2.14 -9.34 14.91
C LEU A 23 -3.33 -10.18 15.39
N GLU A 24 -4.30 -10.37 14.51
CA GLU A 24 -5.53 -11.12 14.74
C GLU A 24 -6.15 -11.53 13.39
N PRO A 25 -7.17 -12.41 13.37
CA PRO A 25 -7.85 -12.78 12.13
C PRO A 25 -8.39 -11.54 11.40
N GLY A 26 -7.90 -11.30 10.18
CA GLY A 26 -8.31 -10.18 9.34
C GLY A 26 -7.50 -8.89 9.52
N LEU A 27 -6.53 -8.84 10.45
CA LEU A 27 -5.65 -7.70 10.66
C LEU A 27 -4.17 -8.09 10.64
N GLY A 28 -3.45 -7.57 9.65
CA GLY A 28 -2.01 -7.74 9.50
C GLY A 28 -1.30 -6.39 9.38
N VAL A 29 -0.02 -6.39 9.72
CA VAL A 29 0.88 -5.25 9.56
C VAL A 29 2.09 -5.71 8.76
N ALA A 30 2.55 -4.86 7.84
CA ALA A 30 3.75 -5.11 7.07
C ALA A 30 4.54 -3.81 6.88
N SER A 31 5.86 -3.89 7.02
CA SER A 31 6.79 -2.81 6.75
C SER A 31 7.47 -3.05 5.41
N TRP A 32 7.45 -2.02 4.56
CA TRP A 32 7.93 -2.12 3.18
C TRP A 32 8.95 -1.02 2.90
N ARG A 33 9.95 -1.36 2.09
CA ARG A 33 10.83 -0.43 1.40
C ARG A 33 10.51 -0.48 -0.09
N ASN A 34 10.11 0.65 -0.66
CA ASN A 34 9.88 0.79 -2.09
C ASN A 34 10.72 1.99 -2.60
N CYS A 35 11.42 1.81 -3.72
CA CYS A 35 12.26 2.85 -4.32
C CYS A 35 11.75 3.34 -5.68
N TYR A 36 11.09 2.49 -6.48
CA TYR A 36 10.78 2.82 -7.88
C TYR A 36 9.48 2.20 -8.41
N ASP A 37 8.74 1.45 -7.60
CA ASP A 37 7.61 0.67 -8.11
C ASP A 37 6.33 1.47 -8.12
N GLN A 38 5.64 1.43 -9.26
CA GLN A 38 4.22 1.74 -9.35
C GLN A 38 3.43 0.50 -8.96
N THR A 39 2.45 0.66 -8.07
CA THR A 39 1.59 -0.45 -7.65
C THR A 39 0.14 -0.08 -7.89
N ARG A 40 -0.60 -0.97 -8.54
CA ARG A 40 -2.04 -0.81 -8.76
C ARG A 40 -2.80 -1.79 -7.89
N TYR A 41 -3.82 -1.30 -7.22
CA TYR A 41 -4.71 -2.11 -6.40
C TYR A 41 -6.11 -2.06 -7.00
N HIS A 42 -6.75 -3.22 -7.15
CA HIS A 42 -8.10 -3.28 -7.69
C HIS A 42 -9.01 -4.08 -6.76
N LYS A 43 -9.73 -3.42 -5.85
CA LYS A 43 -10.64 -4.06 -4.88
C LYS A 43 -9.97 -5.13 -4.00
N PRO A 44 -8.93 -4.77 -3.22
CA PRO A 44 -8.12 -5.72 -2.46
C PRO A 44 -8.90 -6.58 -1.45
N GLY A 45 -10.16 -6.24 -1.14
CA GLY A 45 -11.01 -7.04 -0.26
C GLY A 45 -10.75 -6.80 1.22
N HIS A 46 -9.98 -5.76 1.55
CA HIS A 46 -9.72 -5.29 2.90
C HIS A 46 -9.38 -3.80 2.87
N HIS A 47 -9.71 -3.07 3.94
CA HIS A 47 -9.23 -1.70 4.12
C HIS A 47 -7.70 -1.70 4.30
N THR A 48 -7.04 -0.64 3.84
CA THR A 48 -5.59 -0.47 4.01
C THR A 48 -5.28 0.88 4.61
N LEU A 49 -4.44 0.89 5.65
CA LEU A 49 -3.85 2.07 6.26
C LEU A 49 -2.33 2.01 6.03
N SER A 50 -1.78 3.00 5.36
CA SER A 50 -0.35 3.12 5.09
C SER A 50 0.21 4.39 5.72
N VAL A 51 1.39 4.30 6.31
CA VAL A 51 2.14 5.44 6.85
C VAL A 51 3.53 5.41 6.24
N TYR A 52 3.96 6.52 5.64
CA TYR A 52 5.32 6.65 5.12
C TYR A 52 6.26 6.97 6.28
N LEU A 53 7.01 5.97 6.75
CA LEU A 53 7.93 6.13 7.88
C LEU A 53 9.18 6.93 7.52
N GLN A 54 9.62 6.85 6.27
CA GLN A 54 10.74 7.58 5.71
C GLN A 54 10.54 7.75 4.20
N GLY A 55 10.82 8.95 3.69
CA GLY A 55 10.69 9.26 2.28
C GLY A 55 9.23 9.33 1.82
N GLY A 56 8.99 8.99 0.56
CA GLY A 56 7.65 8.95 -0.05
C GLY A 56 7.24 10.27 -0.71
N GLU A 57 8.11 11.27 -0.76
CA GLU A 57 7.87 12.56 -1.41
C GLU A 57 7.72 12.42 -2.93
N GLN A 58 8.17 11.30 -3.51
CA GLN A 58 7.98 10.97 -4.93
C GLN A 58 6.79 10.02 -5.15
N THR A 59 6.12 9.58 -4.08
CA THR A 59 4.94 8.74 -4.21
C THR A 59 3.73 9.62 -4.49
N GLU A 60 3.03 9.35 -5.57
CA GLU A 60 1.78 10.01 -5.91
C GLU A 60 0.70 8.97 -6.09
N ARG A 61 -0.53 9.34 -5.75
CA ARG A 61 -1.72 8.57 -6.11
C ARG A 61 -2.33 9.22 -7.35
N LEU A 62 -2.32 8.50 -8.46
CA LEU A 62 -2.69 9.02 -9.77
C LEU A 62 -4.20 9.22 -9.93
N ASP A 63 -5.01 8.51 -9.15
CA ASP A 63 -6.47 8.57 -9.15
C ASP A 63 -7.05 9.31 -7.92
N GLY A 64 -6.24 10.15 -7.28
CA GLY A 64 -6.60 10.95 -6.12
C GLY A 64 -6.83 12.43 -6.42
N PRO A 65 -7.12 13.26 -5.39
CA PRO A 65 -7.27 14.71 -5.52
C PRO A 65 -5.95 15.46 -5.86
N GLY A 66 -4.92 14.72 -6.30
CA GLY A 66 -3.57 15.21 -6.50
C GLY A 66 -2.78 15.36 -5.20
N GLY A 67 -1.45 15.45 -5.34
CA GLY A 67 -0.53 15.66 -4.22
C GLY A 67 0.43 14.49 -4.03
N HIS A 68 1.55 14.80 -3.38
CA HIS A 68 2.61 13.83 -3.15
C HIS A 68 2.53 13.30 -1.72
N GLY A 69 3.02 12.09 -1.53
CA GLY A 69 3.30 11.50 -0.24
C GLY A 69 4.45 12.23 0.46
N GLY A 70 4.99 11.59 1.47
CA GLY A 70 6.11 12.13 2.23
C GLY A 70 6.11 11.60 3.64
N THR A 71 7.24 11.76 4.32
CA THR A 71 7.43 11.22 5.66
C THR A 71 6.32 11.70 6.62
N GLY A 72 5.73 10.76 7.36
CA GLY A 72 4.61 11.01 8.29
C GLY A 72 3.24 11.16 7.63
N LYS A 73 3.13 11.15 6.30
CA LYS A 73 1.84 11.15 5.62
C LYS A 73 1.15 9.81 5.80
N VAL A 74 -0.18 9.88 5.95
CA VAL A 74 -1.05 8.73 6.09
C VAL A 74 -1.92 8.62 4.84
N CYS A 75 -2.07 7.41 4.33
CA CYS A 75 -2.99 7.08 3.25
C CYS A 75 -3.97 6.00 3.73
N ILE A 76 -5.26 6.21 3.48
CA ILE A 76 -6.32 5.26 3.85
C ILE A 76 -7.07 4.91 2.57
N MET A 77 -7.14 3.60 2.29
CA MET A 77 -7.80 3.06 1.10
C MET A 77 -8.92 2.09 1.52
N PRO A 78 -10.17 2.34 1.08
CA PRO A 78 -11.28 1.40 1.31
C PRO A 78 -11.12 0.06 0.58
N ASP A 79 -11.77 -0.99 1.08
CA ASP A 79 -11.69 -2.37 0.59
C ASP A 79 -12.04 -2.58 -0.89
N HIS A 80 -13.00 -1.82 -1.39
CA HIS A 80 -13.51 -1.86 -2.75
C HIS A 80 -12.93 -0.73 -3.60
N HIS A 81 -11.93 -0.02 -3.08
CA HIS A 81 -11.23 1.02 -3.83
C HIS A 81 -10.37 0.38 -4.93
N ARG A 82 -10.32 1.05 -6.06
CA ARG A 82 -9.25 0.89 -7.06
C ARG A 82 -8.33 2.07 -6.85
N SER A 83 -7.03 1.80 -6.76
CA SER A 83 -5.97 2.81 -6.63
C SER A 83 -4.93 2.59 -7.72
N GLU A 84 -4.43 3.71 -8.26
CA GLU A 84 -3.31 3.76 -9.22
C GLU A 84 -2.16 4.65 -8.74
#